data_AF-A0A261XU04-F1
#
_entry.id   AF-A0A261XU04-F1
#
_cell.length_a   1.000
_cell.length_b   1.000
_cell.length_c   1.000
_cell.angle_alpha   90.00
_cell.angle_beta   90.00
_cell.angle_gamma   90.00
#
_symmetry.space_group_name_H-M   'P 1'
#
loop_
_entity.id
_entity.type
_entity.pdbx_description
1 polymer ?
#
loop_
_entity_poly.entity_id
_entity_poly.type
_entity_poly.pdbx_seq_one_letter_code
_entity_poly.pdbx_strand_id
1 'polypeptide(L)'
;MVRQLAKRGDKVIAACRNPSKATELQALKAVFVYAAVAQVEAIAPNGFDVLVNNAGISDDGAWTVPVDQTDLDELRTVFDTNVVAMSQKSVIANMSSILGSVTTMTQFGDTVGLPYRASKAAVNMVSVQFANLYGKQALIIFPLHPGWVQTDMGGSQAPLQPPESVSGMLNIIDNATPATNGKCMQWNGQTLGW
;
A
#
# COMPACT_ATOMS: atom_id res chain seq x y z
N MET A 1 3.84 6.70 8.22
CA MET A 1 2.42 7.14 8.16
C MET A 1 1.82 7.40 9.53
N VAL A 2 1.66 6.38 10.40
CA VAL A 2 1.03 6.52 11.73
C VAL A 2 1.59 7.71 12.55
N ARG A 3 2.92 7.87 12.64
CA ARG A 3 3.55 9.00 13.35
C ARG A 3 3.08 10.38 12.87
N GLN A 4 2.92 10.56 11.55
CA GLN A 4 2.49 11.85 10.99
C GLN A 4 1.00 12.10 11.21
N LEU A 5 0.16 11.09 11.02
CA LEU A 5 -1.28 11.16 11.33
C LEU A 5 -1.53 11.49 12.81
N ALA A 6 -0.84 10.79 13.72
CA ALA A 6 -0.92 11.05 15.16
C ALA A 6 -0.47 12.48 15.51
N LYS A 7 0.59 13.00 14.87
CA LYS A 7 1.06 14.38 15.04
C LYS A 7 0.03 15.41 14.56
N ARG A 8 -0.75 15.09 13.52
CA ARG A 8 -1.81 15.93 12.97
C ARG A 8 -3.07 15.95 13.84
N GLY A 9 -3.15 15.04 14.82
CA GLY A 9 -4.31 14.90 15.71
C GLY A 9 -5.37 13.92 15.20
N ASP A 10 -5.08 13.17 14.13
CA ASP A 10 -6.00 12.17 13.61
C ASP A 10 -6.15 11.01 14.61
N LYS A 11 -7.34 10.43 14.67
CA LYS A 11 -7.57 9.17 15.37
C LYS A 11 -7.07 8.03 14.49
N VAL A 12 -6.00 7.36 14.90
CA VAL A 12 -5.38 6.31 14.08
C VAL A 12 -5.64 4.93 14.66
N ILE A 13 -6.13 4.02 13.83
CA ILE A 13 -6.17 2.59 14.12
C ILE A 13 -5.06 1.94 13.30
N ALA A 14 -4.08 1.35 13.98
CA ALA A 14 -2.94 0.68 13.37
C ALA A 14 -3.07 -0.83 13.56
N ALA A 15 -2.98 -1.58 12.47
CA ALA A 15 -2.93 -3.04 12.52
C ALA A 15 -1.49 -3.52 12.28
N CYS A 16 -1.00 -4.46 13.08
CA CYS A 16 0.29 -5.11 12.87
C CYS A 16 0.26 -6.57 13.32
N ARG A 17 1.21 -7.39 12.85
CA ARG A 17 1.24 -8.84 13.14
C ARG A 17 1.41 -9.16 14.62
N ASN A 18 2.22 -8.39 15.32
CA ASN A 18 2.55 -8.60 16.73
C ASN A 18 2.36 -7.30 17.54
N PRO A 19 1.11 -6.92 17.89
CA PRO A 19 0.83 -5.67 18.61
C PRO A 19 1.64 -5.53 19.88
N SER A 20 1.76 -6.60 20.67
CA SER A 20 2.51 -6.62 21.93
C SER A 20 3.99 -6.27 21.79
N LYS A 21 4.60 -6.53 20.62
CA LYS A 21 6.00 -6.21 20.32
C LYS A 21 6.19 -4.88 19.62
N ALA A 22 5.11 -4.21 19.19
CA ALA A 22 5.16 -2.96 18.45
C ALA A 22 5.32 -1.74 19.38
N THR A 23 6.41 -1.69 20.15
CA THR A 23 6.67 -0.67 21.18
C THR A 23 6.64 0.75 20.62
N GLU A 24 7.18 0.97 19.42
CA GLU A 24 7.14 2.26 18.75
C GLU A 24 5.72 2.72 18.40
N LEU A 25 4.83 1.80 18.01
CA LEU A 25 3.43 2.12 17.72
C LEU A 25 2.65 2.38 19.01
N GLN A 26 2.87 1.56 20.04
CA GLN A 26 2.21 1.72 21.34
C GLN A 26 2.60 3.03 22.05
N ALA A 27 3.81 3.54 21.80
CA ALA A 27 4.27 4.80 22.38
C ALA A 27 3.57 6.04 21.78
N LEU A 28 2.84 5.91 20.67
CA LEU A 28 2.15 7.01 20.02
C LEU A 28 0.80 7.28 20.68
N LYS A 29 0.55 8.56 21.00
CA LYS A 29 -0.74 9.01 21.53
C LYS A 29 -1.81 8.91 20.44
N ALA A 30 -3.05 8.62 20.85
CA ALA A 30 -4.22 8.52 19.96
C ALA A 30 -4.10 7.44 18.86
N VAL A 31 -3.25 6.43 19.07
CA VAL A 31 -3.12 5.26 18.19
C VAL A 31 -3.64 4.02 18.92
N PHE A 32 -4.55 3.29 18.27
CA PHE A 32 -5.05 2.01 18.76
C PHE A 32 -4.42 0.88 17.94
N VAL A 33 -3.75 -0.07 18.59
CA VAL A 33 -2.96 -1.12 17.92
C VAL A 33 -3.63 -2.49 18.04
N TYR A 34 -3.88 -3.16 16.91
CA TYR A 34 -4.58 -4.45 16.85
C TYR A 34 -3.87 -5.49 15.98
N ALA A 35 -4.18 -6.76 16.21
CA ALA A 35 -3.71 -7.86 15.38
C ALA A 35 -4.71 -8.13 14.26
N ALA A 36 -4.25 -8.02 13.00
CA ALA A 36 -4.99 -8.31 11.77
C ALA A 36 -6.37 -7.62 11.60
N VAL A 37 -6.89 -7.62 10.37
CA VAL A 37 -8.06 -6.84 9.92
C VAL A 37 -9.40 -7.50 10.31
N ALA A 38 -9.39 -8.72 10.86
CA ALA A 38 -10.60 -9.48 11.19
C ALA A 38 -11.54 -8.83 12.24
N GLN A 39 -11.16 -7.70 12.81
CA GLN A 39 -11.90 -6.97 13.84
C GLN A 39 -12.30 -5.54 13.41
N VAL A 40 -12.13 -5.16 12.14
CA VAL A 40 -12.37 -3.80 11.64
C VAL A 40 -13.76 -3.25 12.01
N GLU A 41 -14.82 -4.06 11.88
CA GLU A 41 -16.18 -3.65 12.28
C GLU A 41 -16.33 -3.43 13.78
N ALA A 42 -15.65 -4.23 14.60
CA ALA A 42 -15.67 -4.07 16.06
C ALA A 42 -14.84 -2.85 16.51
N ILE A 43 -13.77 -2.53 15.80
CA ILE A 43 -12.83 -1.46 16.15
C ILE A 43 -13.34 -0.09 15.67
N ALA A 44 -14.05 -0.04 14.56
CA ALA A 44 -14.69 1.16 14.05
C ALA A 44 -16.13 0.86 13.57
N PRO A 45 -17.09 0.74 14.50
CA PRO A 45 -18.48 0.43 14.16
C PRO A 45 -19.15 1.51 13.31
N ASN A 46 -18.61 2.72 13.31
CA ASN A 46 -19.08 3.84 12.48
C ASN A 46 -18.37 3.90 11.11
N GLY A 47 -17.42 3.00 10.85
CA GLY A 47 -16.53 2.99 9.69
C GLY A 47 -15.34 3.94 9.81
N PHE A 48 -14.61 4.11 8.71
CA PHE A 48 -13.38 4.92 8.62
C PHE A 48 -13.51 5.96 7.50
N ASP A 49 -12.87 7.11 7.69
CA ASP A 49 -12.74 8.11 6.62
C ASP A 49 -11.74 7.67 5.55
N VAL A 50 -10.65 7.04 5.99
CA VAL A 50 -9.54 6.57 5.15
C VAL A 50 -9.13 5.15 5.57
N LEU A 51 -8.97 4.26 4.60
CA LEU A 51 -8.27 2.99 4.75
C LEU A 51 -6.96 3.02 3.95
N VAL A 52 -5.84 2.68 4.59
CA VAL A 52 -4.55 2.49 3.91
C VAL A 52 -4.11 1.04 4.06
N ASN A 53 -4.13 0.30 2.96
CA ASN A 53 -3.60 -1.06 2.89
C ASN A 53 -2.08 -0.99 2.63
N ASN A 54 -1.33 -0.72 3.70
CA ASN A 54 0.13 -0.55 3.65
C ASN A 54 0.91 -1.87 3.66
N ALA A 55 0.38 -2.91 4.31
CA ALA A 55 1.10 -4.16 4.49
C ALA A 55 1.47 -4.75 3.13
N GLY A 56 2.74 -5.09 2.97
CA GLY A 56 3.21 -5.82 1.81
C GLY A 56 4.56 -6.43 2.05
N ILE A 57 4.83 -7.51 1.34
CA ILE A 57 6.09 -8.24 1.40
C ILE A 57 6.70 -8.35 0.00
N SER A 58 8.01 -8.51 -0.03
CA SER A 58 8.78 -9.04 -1.15
C SER A 58 9.46 -10.32 -0.67
N ASP A 59 9.90 -11.12 -1.63
CA ASP A 59 10.76 -12.27 -1.45
C ASP A 59 12.18 -11.90 -0.96
N ASP A 60 12.79 -12.77 -0.14
CA ASP A 60 14.17 -12.60 0.33
C ASP A 60 15.12 -12.97 -0.82
N GLY A 61 15.73 -11.97 -1.46
CA GLY A 61 16.54 -12.17 -2.67
C GLY A 61 15.77 -11.98 -3.98
N ALA A 62 14.49 -11.56 -3.91
CA ALA A 62 13.64 -11.13 -5.03
C ALA A 62 14.36 -10.32 -6.08
N TRP A 63 15.28 -9.49 -5.59
CA TRP A 63 15.96 -8.48 -6.34
C TRP A 63 17.05 -9.05 -7.27
N THR A 64 17.19 -10.37 -7.38
CA THR A 64 18.22 -11.01 -8.22
C THR A 64 17.74 -12.26 -8.97
N VAL A 65 16.51 -12.74 -8.72
CA VAL A 65 16.01 -14.01 -9.28
C VAL A 65 15.38 -13.79 -10.66
N PRO A 66 15.73 -14.59 -11.68
CA PRO A 66 15.07 -14.59 -12.99
C PRO A 66 13.58 -15.00 -12.92
N VAL A 67 12.80 -14.45 -13.85
CA VAL A 67 11.33 -14.67 -13.97
C VAL A 67 10.99 -16.16 -14.06
N ASP A 68 11.70 -16.90 -14.90
CA ASP A 68 11.46 -18.33 -15.17
C ASP A 68 11.95 -19.27 -14.05
N GLN A 69 12.62 -18.72 -13.04
CA GLN A 69 13.19 -19.46 -11.90
C GLN A 69 12.50 -19.10 -10.56
N THR A 70 11.39 -18.36 -10.63
CA THR A 70 10.61 -17.95 -9.47
C THR A 70 9.89 -19.13 -8.80
N ASP A 71 9.98 -19.25 -7.47
CA ASP A 71 9.24 -20.25 -6.70
C ASP A 71 7.73 -19.93 -6.65
N LEU A 72 6.89 -20.94 -6.91
CA LEU A 72 5.44 -20.81 -6.94
C LEU A 72 4.81 -20.66 -5.55
N ASP A 73 5.43 -21.21 -4.50
CA ASP A 73 4.92 -21.06 -3.12
C ASP A 73 5.23 -19.66 -2.57
N GLU A 74 6.36 -19.10 -3.00
CA GLU A 74 6.73 -17.71 -2.76
C GLU A 74 5.79 -16.74 -3.47
N LEU A 75 5.48 -17.00 -4.74
CA LEU A 75 4.47 -16.25 -5.51
C LEU A 75 3.13 -16.21 -4.76
N ARG A 76 2.64 -17.35 -4.27
CA ARG A 76 1.36 -17.44 -3.52
C ARG A 76 1.40 -16.61 -2.24
N THR A 77 2.47 -16.74 -1.46
CA THR A 77 2.63 -16.02 -0.17
C THR A 77 2.60 -14.51 -0.34
N VAL A 78 3.28 -13.99 -1.37
CA VAL A 78 3.28 -12.57 -1.70
C VAL A 78 1.90 -12.11 -2.17
N PHE A 79 1.19 -12.91 -2.97
CA PHE A 79 -0.16 -12.61 -3.42
C PHE A 79 -1.18 -12.55 -2.27
N ASP A 80 -1.20 -13.54 -1.39
CA ASP A 80 -2.14 -13.60 -0.27
C ASP A 80 -1.98 -12.40 0.67
N THR A 81 -0.74 -11.95 0.87
CA THR A 81 -0.45 -10.80 1.74
C THR A 81 -0.78 -9.47 1.07
N ASN A 82 -0.41 -9.30 -0.21
CA ASN A 82 -0.50 -8.01 -0.89
C ASN A 82 -1.90 -7.71 -1.44
N VAL A 83 -2.71 -8.74 -1.73
CA VAL A 83 -3.99 -8.60 -2.46
C VAL A 83 -5.21 -8.59 -1.52
N VAL A 84 -5.12 -9.18 -0.31
CA VAL A 84 -6.28 -9.40 0.57
C VAL A 84 -6.33 -8.41 1.75
N ALA A 85 -6.94 -7.23 1.53
CA ALA A 85 -7.56 -6.41 2.58
C ALA A 85 -8.51 -5.39 1.96
N MET A 86 -9.79 -5.39 2.37
CA MET A 86 -10.79 -4.45 1.86
C MET A 86 -11.74 -4.01 2.97
N SER A 87 -12.13 -2.73 2.96
CA SER A 87 -13.15 -2.14 3.83
C SER A 87 -14.13 -1.32 2.99
N GLN A 88 -15.27 -0.99 3.59
CA GLN A 88 -16.17 0.02 3.05
C GLN A 88 -15.83 1.40 3.68
N LYS A 89 -15.86 2.47 2.88
CA LYS A 89 -15.77 3.93 3.21
C LYS A 89 -14.48 4.67 2.78
N SER A 90 -14.47 6.00 2.92
CA SER A 90 -14.53 7.02 1.85
C SER A 90 -13.35 7.08 0.87
N VAL A 91 -12.11 6.91 1.36
CA VAL A 91 -10.91 6.83 0.53
C VAL A 91 -10.12 5.56 0.89
N ILE A 92 -9.83 4.74 -0.11
CA ILE A 92 -9.05 3.50 0.03
C ILE A 92 -7.78 3.60 -0.80
N ALA A 93 -6.64 3.69 -0.13
CA ALA A 93 -5.32 3.70 -0.78
C ALA A 93 -4.64 2.34 -0.60
N ASN A 94 -4.39 1.66 -1.71
CA ASN A 94 -3.70 0.37 -1.74
C ASN A 94 -2.22 0.57 -2.05
N MET A 95 -1.33 0.15 -1.15
CA MET A 95 0.10 0.36 -1.34
C MET A 95 0.62 -0.50 -2.50
N SER A 96 0.87 0.17 -3.62
CA SER A 96 1.35 -0.44 -4.86
C SER A 96 2.81 -0.08 -5.13
N SER A 97 3.28 -0.38 -6.34
CA SER A 97 4.62 -0.06 -6.81
C SER A 97 4.58 0.33 -8.28
N ILE A 98 5.47 1.23 -8.71
CA ILE A 98 5.75 1.45 -10.13
C ILE A 98 6.18 0.14 -10.83
N LEU A 99 6.74 -0.80 -10.08
CA LEU A 99 7.12 -2.12 -10.59
C LEU A 99 5.91 -3.02 -10.94
N GLY A 100 4.70 -2.63 -10.55
CA GLY A 100 3.47 -3.26 -11.01
C GLY A 100 2.94 -2.69 -12.34
N SER A 101 3.63 -1.69 -12.93
CA SER A 101 3.21 -1.06 -14.19
C SER A 101 3.70 -1.87 -15.40
N VAL A 102 2.78 -2.52 -16.12
CA VAL A 102 3.08 -3.30 -17.33
C VAL A 102 3.64 -2.42 -18.45
N THR A 103 3.11 -1.21 -18.63
CA THR A 103 3.57 -0.23 -19.64
C THR A 103 4.99 0.23 -19.35
N THR A 104 5.31 0.50 -18.08
CA THR A 104 6.62 0.99 -17.67
C THR A 104 7.66 -0.13 -17.60
N MET A 105 7.25 -1.36 -17.27
CA MET A 105 8.19 -2.49 -17.10
C MET A 105 8.93 -2.89 -18.38
N THR A 106 8.42 -2.55 -19.56
CA THR A 106 9.17 -2.70 -20.83
C THR A 106 10.52 -1.97 -20.84
N GLN A 107 10.71 -0.99 -19.96
CA GLN A 107 11.92 -0.16 -19.86
C GLN A 107 12.93 -0.68 -18.81
N PHE A 108 12.54 -1.66 -17.98
CA PHE A 108 13.30 -2.09 -16.79
C PHE A 108 14.07 -3.42 -16.96
N GLY A 109 14.18 -3.90 -18.20
CA GLY A 109 14.85 -5.17 -18.50
C GLY A 109 14.20 -6.39 -17.84
N ASP A 110 14.84 -7.53 -18.09
CA ASP A 110 14.45 -8.88 -17.69
C ASP A 110 15.06 -9.30 -16.34
N THR A 111 15.97 -8.50 -15.81
CA THR A 111 16.42 -8.61 -14.42
C THR A 111 15.35 -8.03 -13.48
N VAL A 112 14.75 -8.94 -12.71
CA VAL A 112 14.50 -8.84 -11.25
C VAL A 112 13.07 -8.56 -10.75
N GLY A 113 12.57 -9.45 -9.88
CA GLY A 113 11.45 -9.23 -8.95
C GLY A 113 10.08 -9.69 -9.44
N LEU A 114 9.99 -10.80 -10.19
CA LEU A 114 8.71 -11.26 -10.77
C LEU A 114 7.59 -11.40 -9.73
N PRO A 115 7.76 -12.11 -8.57
CA PRO A 115 6.69 -12.21 -7.57
C PRO A 115 6.18 -10.84 -7.13
N TYR A 116 7.11 -9.94 -6.81
CA TYR A 116 6.78 -8.59 -6.37
C TYR A 116 6.08 -7.79 -7.49
N ARG A 117 6.63 -7.75 -8.70
CA ARG A 117 6.06 -7.08 -9.88
C ARG A 117 4.65 -7.60 -10.18
N ALA A 118 4.49 -8.92 -10.28
CA ALA A 118 3.22 -9.57 -10.57
C ALA A 118 2.19 -9.31 -9.46
N SER A 119 2.58 -9.39 -8.19
CA SER A 119 1.66 -9.09 -7.08
C SER A 119 1.21 -7.63 -7.09
N LYS A 120 2.09 -6.68 -7.42
CA LYS A 120 1.73 -5.26 -7.50
C LYS A 120 0.89 -4.94 -8.74
N ALA A 121 1.10 -5.64 -9.86
CA ALA A 121 0.19 -5.60 -11.00
C ALA A 121 -1.19 -6.16 -10.65
N ALA A 122 -1.27 -7.23 -9.85
CA ALA A 122 -2.52 -7.77 -9.33
C ALA A 122 -3.23 -6.77 -8.39
N VAL A 123 -2.49 -6.13 -7.46
CA VAL A 123 -3.02 -5.05 -6.62
C VAL A 123 -3.58 -3.90 -7.47
N ASN A 124 -2.88 -3.50 -8.54
CA ASN A 124 -3.35 -2.48 -9.47
C ASN A 124 -4.69 -2.88 -10.10
N MET A 125 -4.77 -4.08 -10.68
CA MET A 125 -5.99 -4.59 -11.30
C MET A 125 -7.17 -4.65 -10.31
N VAL A 126 -6.94 -5.24 -9.13
CA VAL A 126 -7.95 -5.38 -8.09
C VAL A 126 -8.45 -4.00 -7.63
N SER A 127 -7.55 -3.03 -7.47
CA SER A 127 -7.93 -1.65 -7.12
C SER A 127 -8.83 -1.00 -8.18
N VAL A 128 -8.53 -1.20 -9.47
CA VAL A 128 -9.36 -0.68 -10.57
C VAL A 128 -10.73 -1.35 -10.60
N GLN A 129 -10.81 -2.67 -10.40
CA GLN A 129 -12.10 -3.38 -10.34
C GLN A 129 -12.98 -2.86 -9.20
N PHE A 130 -12.41 -2.61 -8.02
CA PHE A 130 -13.17 -2.01 -6.92
C PHE A 130 -13.54 -0.56 -7.15
N ALA A 131 -12.65 0.24 -7.74
CA ALA A 131 -12.95 1.61 -8.13
C ALA A 131 -14.17 1.66 -9.09
N ASN A 132 -14.25 0.72 -10.03
CA ASN A 132 -15.39 0.59 -10.95
C ASN A 132 -16.68 0.16 -10.24
N LEU A 133 -16.58 -0.83 -9.34
CA LEU A 133 -17.73 -1.39 -8.63
C LEU A 133 -18.33 -0.39 -7.63
N TYR A 134 -17.48 0.25 -6.83
CA TYR A 134 -17.89 1.10 -5.70
C TYR A 134 -17.81 2.60 -5.97
N GLY A 135 -17.25 3.03 -7.10
CA GLY A 135 -17.17 4.46 -7.45
C GLY A 135 -18.53 5.15 -7.53
N LYS A 136 -19.59 4.42 -7.92
CA LYS A 136 -20.98 4.93 -7.91
C LYS A 136 -21.54 5.13 -6.50
N GLN A 137 -20.91 4.54 -5.49
CA GLN A 137 -21.27 4.65 -4.08
C GLN A 137 -20.41 5.71 -3.36
N ALA A 138 -19.79 6.62 -4.13
CA ALA A 138 -18.92 7.69 -3.67
C ALA A 138 -17.66 7.22 -2.93
N LEU A 139 -17.19 5.97 -3.16
CA LEU A 139 -15.89 5.52 -2.71
C LEU A 139 -14.81 5.92 -3.71
N ILE A 140 -13.66 6.39 -3.20
CA ILE A 140 -12.47 6.67 -4.00
C ILE A 140 -11.42 5.62 -3.67
N ILE A 141 -11.07 4.79 -4.64
CA ILE A 141 -10.18 3.64 -4.46
C ILE A 141 -9.05 3.76 -5.46
N PHE A 142 -7.80 3.70 -5.01
CA PHE A 142 -6.66 3.81 -5.92
C PHE A 142 -5.41 3.08 -5.41
N PRO A 143 -4.59 2.53 -6.33
CA PRO A 143 -3.23 2.13 -6.01
C PRO A 143 -2.33 3.36 -5.80
N LEU A 144 -1.46 3.29 -4.80
CA LEU A 144 -0.56 4.36 -4.40
C LEU A 144 0.88 3.83 -4.32
N HIS A 145 1.77 4.36 -5.15
CA HIS A 145 3.19 4.05 -5.15
C HIS A 145 3.97 5.04 -4.25
N PRO A 146 4.70 4.55 -3.24
CA PRO A 146 5.37 5.40 -2.26
C PRO A 146 6.68 6.04 -2.76
N GLY A 147 7.13 5.74 -3.98
CA GLY A 147 8.51 5.97 -4.40
C GLY A 147 9.43 4.82 -3.97
N TRP A 148 10.73 4.94 -4.26
CA TRP A 148 11.75 4.04 -3.72
C TRP A 148 12.27 4.63 -2.40
N VAL A 149 11.83 4.06 -1.28
CA VAL A 149 11.97 4.65 0.07
C VAL A 149 13.00 3.90 0.91
N GLN A 150 13.84 4.62 1.66
CA GLN A 150 14.82 4.06 2.61
C GLN A 150 14.13 3.39 3.81
N THR A 151 13.72 2.15 3.58
CA THR A 151 13.15 1.22 4.56
C THR A 151 13.93 -0.09 4.48
N ASP A 152 13.65 -1.05 5.36
CA ASP A 152 14.25 -2.38 5.29
C ASP A 152 14.08 -3.02 3.90
N MET A 153 12.92 -2.85 3.26
CA MET A 153 12.63 -3.37 1.91
C MET A 153 13.31 -2.57 0.79
N GLY A 154 13.40 -1.24 0.94
CA GLY A 154 14.01 -0.39 -0.09
C GLY A 154 15.54 -0.33 -0.03
N GLY A 155 16.13 -0.68 1.11
CA GLY A 155 17.57 -0.62 1.33
C GLY A 155 18.11 0.80 1.48
N SER A 156 19.39 0.90 1.85
CA SER A 156 20.05 2.19 2.15
C SER A 156 20.30 3.05 0.91
N GLN A 157 20.24 2.47 -0.28
CA GLN A 157 20.46 3.17 -1.56
C GLN A 157 19.20 3.86 -2.09
N ALA A 158 18.04 3.62 -1.46
CA ALA A 158 16.81 4.26 -1.89
C ALA A 158 16.94 5.79 -1.79
N PRO A 159 16.46 6.57 -2.78
CA PRO A 159 16.68 8.02 -2.78
C PRO A 159 15.73 8.78 -1.85
N LEU A 160 14.58 8.19 -1.51
CA LEU A 160 13.50 8.90 -0.82
C LEU A 160 13.47 8.56 0.67
N GLN A 161 13.33 9.58 1.53
CA GLN A 161 13.20 9.37 2.97
C GLN A 161 11.75 9.01 3.35
N PRO A 162 11.53 8.13 4.34
CA PRO A 162 10.17 7.76 4.76
C PRO A 162 9.26 8.95 5.13
N PRO A 163 9.73 9.99 5.85
CA PRO A 163 8.88 11.14 6.14
C PRO A 163 8.42 11.90 4.89
N GLU A 164 9.27 12.02 3.87
CA GLU A 164 8.95 12.73 2.62
C GLU A 164 7.91 11.96 1.80
N SER A 165 8.16 10.66 1.59
CA SER A 165 7.22 9.75 0.94
C SER A 165 5.84 9.79 1.60
N VAL A 166 5.80 9.67 2.93
CA VAL A 166 4.54 9.66 3.68
C VAL A 166 3.82 11.00 3.59
N SER A 167 4.51 12.13 3.68
CA SER A 167 3.89 13.46 3.56
C SER A 167 3.20 13.62 2.21
N GLY A 168 3.86 13.23 1.12
CA GLY A 168 3.28 13.30 -0.23
C GLY A 168 2.08 12.36 -0.39
N MET A 169 2.19 11.12 0.10
CA MET A 169 1.08 10.17 0.10
C MET A 169 -0.14 10.65 0.88
N LEU A 170 0.06 11.23 2.07
CA LEU A 170 -1.04 11.80 2.85
C LEU A 170 -1.69 12.97 2.11
N ASN A 171 -0.91 13.84 1.46
CA ASN A 171 -1.45 14.91 0.65
C ASN A 171 -2.35 14.40 -0.50
N ILE A 172 -2.00 13.28 -1.14
CA ILE A 172 -2.83 12.67 -2.19
C ILE A 172 -4.13 12.11 -1.59
N ILE A 173 -4.04 11.44 -0.44
CA ILE A 173 -5.19 10.86 0.27
C ILE A 173 -6.16 11.97 0.69
N ASP A 174 -5.65 13.04 1.31
CA ASP A 174 -6.48 14.15 1.81
C ASP A 174 -7.17 14.92 0.67
N ASN A 175 -6.54 14.99 -0.50
CA ASN A 175 -7.06 15.68 -1.69
C ASN A 175 -7.66 14.70 -2.73
N ALA A 176 -7.98 13.47 -2.32
CA ALA A 176 -8.55 12.49 -3.22
C ALA A 176 -9.94 12.95 -3.71
N THR A 177 -10.16 12.85 -5.02
CA THR A 177 -11.45 13.20 -5.64
C THR A 177 -11.91 12.06 -6.55
N PRO A 178 -13.14 12.10 -7.09
CA PRO A 178 -13.55 11.16 -8.14
C PRO A 178 -12.59 11.12 -9.34
N ALA A 179 -11.84 12.20 -9.61
CA ALA A 179 -10.83 12.24 -10.66
C ALA A 179 -9.57 11.42 -10.33
N THR A 180 -9.34 11.08 -9.06
CA THR A 180 -8.26 10.20 -8.59
C THR A 180 -8.70 8.74 -8.58
N ASN A 181 -10.00 8.47 -8.53
CA ASN A 181 -10.55 7.12 -8.42
C ASN A 181 -10.04 6.22 -9.56
N GLY A 182 -9.54 5.04 -9.19
CA GLY A 182 -9.02 4.05 -10.10
C GLY A 182 -7.70 4.40 -10.77
N LYS A 183 -7.03 5.53 -10.47
CA LYS A 183 -5.72 5.88 -11.06
C LYS A 183 -4.56 5.36 -10.22
N CYS A 184 -3.45 4.93 -10.84
CA CYS A 184 -2.23 4.64 -10.10
C CYS A 184 -1.48 5.93 -9.76
N MET A 185 -1.47 6.32 -8.49
CA MET A 185 -0.87 7.57 -8.03
C MET A 185 0.54 7.33 -7.47
N GLN A 186 1.49 8.21 -7.75
CA GLN A 186 2.79 8.26 -7.08
C GLN A 186 2.77 9.28 -5.94
N TRP A 187 3.54 9.07 -4.88
CA TRP A 187 3.65 9.93 -3.68
C TRP A 187 3.77 11.45 -3.96
N ASN A 188 4.30 11.86 -5.10
CA ASN A 188 4.48 13.26 -5.51
C ASN A 188 3.29 13.83 -6.33
N GLY A 189 2.20 13.07 -6.48
CA GLY A 189 1.00 13.45 -7.22
C GLY A 189 0.97 13.05 -8.69
N GLN A 190 2.06 12.49 -9.24
CA GLN A 190 2.06 12.00 -10.62
C GLN A 190 1.14 10.78 -10.79
N THR A 191 0.47 10.69 -11.93
CA THR A 191 -0.22 9.46 -12.35
C THR A 191 0.74 8.56 -13.12
N LEU A 192 0.88 7.32 -12.68
CA LEU A 192 1.70 6.31 -13.34
C LEU A 192 0.91 5.59 -14.44
N GLY A 193 1.63 5.10 -15.45
CA GLY A 193 1.08 4.16 -16.42
C GLY A 193 0.72 2.83 -15.75
N TRP A 194 -0.21 2.10 -16.35
CA TRP A 194 -0.62 0.76 -15.89
C TRP A 194 0.42 -0.31 -16.15
#